data_AF-A0A1G9Y6D1-F1
#
_entry.id   AF-A0A1G9Y6D1-F1
#
_cell.length_a   1.000
_cell.length_b   1.000
_cell.length_c   1.000
_cell.angle_alpha   90.00
_cell.angle_beta   90.00
_cell.angle_gamma   90.00
#
_symmetry.space_group_name_H-M   'P 1'
#
loop_
_entity.id
_entity.type
_entity.pdbx_description
1 polymer ?
#
loop_
_entity_poly.entity_id
_entity_poly.type
_entity_poly.pdbx_seq_one_letter_code
_entity_poly.pdbx_strand_id
1 'polypeptide(L)'
;MISVSQSQINDEVAHGYKPHAVGTGLAMLPLNELGDREFEMLVYSLIEARIQRNDYASFDQVVLMKGVGERGRDCLLYHQGDVAGLIQCKKLQKKMSRPEVMEEITKFLMFTISEEELMPSPGAFEYHLYTSGGYFEPAATLLSSFKIESKKEVESGNVLRIIQGLKEKYSTFKAYNEQQSLEHVARALEVLTVKQFTGVDLNLSLASYPVVMSKFFRTLPVLDATSFEAILTQKLEESGIKFLTGQNLNDLYKRLSSVPPEFQLALGNVDLFGYSENYFKFLGKEGFSELIKKVSDVRLFLDIKAHDYAASLIIPEMLEKLTEPYVHTGRVLPFTLNVVAQYLNKRIQPSVMSKASPSASLKHMHPQMGLTKQTLMDSILEECIESSRRFFAGDYSGFPDPDPDREKRLALFEGMHAGCSTDAQLKARFLIDLPLIMPIVDEIERTIIASVPQVRTVVINDMAYFDDPEKLKRILTTIKAIE
;
A
#
# COMPACT_ATOMS: atom_id res chain seq x y z
N MET A 1 -40.28 -46.12 -4.35
CA MET A 1 -39.56 -44.87 -4.58
C MET A 1 -39.94 -43.92 -3.47
N ILE A 2 -39.00 -43.55 -2.62
CA ILE A 2 -39.24 -42.62 -1.50
C ILE A 2 -38.90 -41.22 -2.05
N SER A 3 -39.91 -40.38 -2.27
CA SER A 3 -39.71 -39.00 -2.70
C SER A 3 -39.64 -38.09 -1.48
N VAL A 4 -38.59 -37.26 -1.42
CA VAL A 4 -38.43 -36.22 -0.40
C VAL A 4 -39.59 -35.22 -0.51
N SER A 5 -40.19 -34.82 0.62
CA SER A 5 -41.34 -33.92 0.64
C SER A 5 -40.93 -32.46 0.40
N GLN A 6 -41.82 -31.67 -0.20
CA GLN A 6 -41.55 -30.26 -0.52
C GLN A 6 -41.27 -29.40 0.72
N SER A 7 -41.79 -29.79 1.90
CA SER A 7 -41.50 -29.06 3.15
C SER A 7 -40.06 -29.30 3.62
N GLN A 8 -39.53 -30.51 3.41
CA GLN A 8 -38.16 -30.85 3.78
C GLN A 8 -37.14 -30.10 2.90
N ILE A 9 -37.45 -29.94 1.61
CA ILE A 9 -36.65 -29.09 0.70
C ILE A 9 -36.71 -27.62 1.14
N ASN A 10 -37.88 -27.12 1.56
CA ASN A 10 -38.01 -25.73 2.00
C ASN A 10 -37.31 -25.47 3.35
N ASP A 11 -37.28 -26.44 4.26
CA ASP A 11 -36.55 -26.35 5.54
C ASP A 11 -35.02 -26.41 5.34
N GLU A 12 -34.55 -27.21 4.37
CA GLU A 12 -33.13 -27.27 3.97
C GLU A 12 -32.69 -25.99 3.24
N VAL A 13 -33.57 -25.35 2.47
CA VAL A 13 -33.31 -24.05 1.81
C VAL A 13 -33.41 -22.87 2.79
N ALA A 14 -34.26 -22.97 3.83
CA ALA A 14 -34.42 -21.92 4.86
C ALA A 14 -33.23 -21.84 5.83
N HIS A 15 -32.48 -22.93 6.01
CA HIS A 15 -31.15 -22.90 6.61
C HIS A 15 -30.15 -22.34 5.59
N GLY A 16 -30.24 -21.03 5.36
CA GLY A 16 -29.44 -20.32 4.40
C GLY A 16 -27.97 -20.67 4.54
N TYR A 17 -27.48 -21.53 3.64
CA TYR A 17 -26.10 -21.47 3.20
C TYR A 17 -25.93 -20.06 2.64
N LYS A 18 -25.55 -19.12 3.50
CA LYS A 18 -24.94 -17.87 3.06
C LYS A 18 -23.57 -18.30 2.57
N PRO A 19 -23.32 -18.32 1.25
CA PRO A 19 -21.95 -18.46 0.81
C PRO A 19 -21.17 -17.37 1.54
N HIS A 20 -19.98 -17.68 2.06
CA HIS A 20 -18.99 -16.62 2.24
C HIS A 20 -19.03 -15.80 0.98
N ALA A 21 -19.15 -14.47 1.09
CA ALA A 21 -19.23 -13.59 -0.06
C ALA A 21 -18.20 -14.08 -1.07
N VAL A 22 -18.67 -14.74 -2.14
CA VAL A 22 -17.79 -15.25 -3.17
C VAL A 22 -17.41 -13.99 -3.90
N GLY A 23 -16.36 -13.33 -3.40
CA GLY A 23 -15.65 -12.34 -4.18
C GLY A 23 -15.32 -13.02 -5.49
N THR A 24 -15.68 -12.39 -6.59
CA THR A 24 -15.33 -12.89 -7.92
C THR A 24 -13.83 -13.18 -7.92
N GLY A 25 -13.42 -14.46 -8.02
CA GLY A 25 -12.03 -14.90 -7.86
C GLY A 25 -11.03 -14.37 -8.89
N LEU A 26 -11.46 -13.41 -9.71
CA LEU A 26 -10.65 -12.62 -10.64
C LEU A 26 -10.62 -11.18 -10.13
N ALA A 27 -9.97 -10.95 -8.98
CA ALA A 27 -9.56 -9.60 -8.63
C ALA A 27 -8.59 -9.13 -9.73
N MET A 28 -8.93 -8.04 -10.41
CA MET A 28 -8.07 -7.46 -11.43
C MET A 28 -6.85 -6.84 -10.74
N LEU A 29 -5.65 -7.27 -11.14
CA LEU A 29 -4.42 -6.63 -10.67
C LEU A 29 -4.43 -5.14 -11.05
N PRO A 30 -3.97 -4.23 -10.16
CA PRO A 30 -3.95 -2.80 -10.42
C PRO A 30 -2.79 -2.41 -11.35
N LEU A 31 -2.78 -2.95 -12.57
CA LEU A 31 -1.68 -2.77 -13.55
C LEU A 31 -1.38 -1.29 -13.85
N ASN A 32 -2.35 -0.39 -13.68
CA ASN A 32 -2.20 1.04 -13.91
C ASN A 32 -1.46 1.79 -12.79
N GLU A 33 -1.35 1.20 -11.60
CA GLU A 33 -0.63 1.76 -10.46
C GLU A 33 0.89 1.59 -10.59
N LEU A 34 1.34 0.64 -11.42
CA LEU A 34 2.76 0.52 -11.77
C LEU A 34 3.24 1.77 -12.52
N GLY A 35 4.52 2.11 -12.40
CA GLY A 35 5.20 3.00 -13.34
C GLY A 35 5.31 2.37 -14.74
N ASP A 36 5.53 3.18 -15.78
CA ASP A 36 5.66 2.68 -17.16
C ASP A 36 6.76 1.62 -17.27
N ARG A 37 7.93 1.91 -16.66
CA ARG A 37 9.06 0.97 -16.63
C ARG A 37 8.78 -0.29 -15.81
N GLU A 38 8.00 -0.18 -14.75
CA GLU A 38 7.62 -1.34 -13.92
C GLU A 38 6.66 -2.26 -14.68
N PHE A 39 5.76 -1.69 -15.47
CA PHE A 39 4.89 -2.45 -16.36
C PHE A 39 5.69 -3.19 -17.45
N GLU A 40 6.69 -2.55 -18.06
CA GLU A 40 7.62 -3.21 -18.99
C GLU A 40 8.36 -4.39 -18.33
N MET A 41 8.89 -4.19 -17.12
CA MET A 41 9.58 -5.23 -16.35
C MET A 41 8.65 -6.39 -15.97
N LEU A 42 7.38 -6.11 -15.67
CA LEU A 42 6.36 -7.13 -15.39
C LEU A 42 6.14 -8.02 -16.61
N VAL A 43 5.92 -7.40 -17.79
CA VAL A 43 5.72 -8.14 -19.04
C VAL A 43 6.97 -8.96 -19.38
N TYR A 44 8.16 -8.36 -19.30
CA TYR A 44 9.43 -9.08 -19.46
C TYR A 44 9.51 -10.31 -18.55
N SER A 45 9.29 -10.12 -17.24
CA SER A 45 9.42 -11.19 -16.24
C SER A 45 8.41 -12.31 -16.47
N LEU A 46 7.19 -11.96 -16.92
CA LEU A 46 6.17 -12.93 -17.29
C LEU A 46 6.61 -13.75 -18.50
N ILE A 47 7.08 -13.10 -19.56
CA ILE A 47 7.49 -13.79 -20.78
C ILE A 47 8.73 -14.66 -20.53
N GLU A 48 9.70 -14.17 -19.78
CA GLU A 48 10.88 -14.95 -19.37
C GLU A 48 10.46 -16.22 -18.63
N ALA A 49 9.54 -16.11 -17.67
CA ALA A 49 9.04 -17.26 -16.94
C ALA A 49 8.26 -18.24 -17.83
N ARG A 50 7.48 -17.73 -18.81
CA ARG A 50 6.76 -18.58 -19.77
C ARG A 50 7.70 -19.34 -20.70
N ILE A 51 8.76 -18.69 -21.16
CA ILE A 51 9.82 -19.33 -21.97
C ILE A 51 10.49 -20.43 -21.14
N GLN A 52 10.88 -20.15 -19.89
CA GLN A 52 11.51 -21.13 -19.00
C GLN A 52 10.63 -22.36 -18.72
N ARG A 53 9.29 -22.18 -18.68
CA ARG A 53 8.32 -23.29 -18.53
C ARG A 53 7.93 -23.96 -19.84
N ASN A 54 8.45 -23.50 -20.97
CA ASN A 54 8.08 -23.93 -22.32
C ASN A 54 6.59 -23.68 -22.66
N ASP A 55 5.94 -22.74 -21.95
CA ASP A 55 4.56 -22.28 -22.20
C ASP A 55 4.51 -21.19 -23.31
N TYR A 56 5.66 -20.96 -23.96
CA TYR A 56 5.84 -19.98 -25.03
C TYR A 56 6.80 -20.44 -26.12
N ALA A 57 6.56 -21.65 -26.64
CA ALA A 57 7.45 -22.37 -27.56
C ALA A 57 7.87 -21.62 -28.84
N SER A 58 7.18 -20.54 -29.23
CA SER A 58 7.59 -19.70 -30.36
C SER A 58 8.89 -18.94 -30.12
N PHE A 59 9.32 -18.79 -28.86
CA PHE A 59 10.50 -18.01 -28.48
C PHE A 59 11.31 -18.76 -27.41
N ASP A 60 12.63 -18.62 -27.46
CA ASP A 60 13.56 -19.25 -26.51
C ASP A 60 14.30 -18.25 -25.63
N GLN A 61 14.23 -16.96 -25.94
CA GLN A 61 14.79 -15.89 -25.13
C GLN A 61 14.00 -14.58 -25.27
N VAL A 62 13.97 -13.81 -24.18
CA VAL A 62 13.46 -12.44 -24.15
C VAL A 62 14.53 -11.51 -23.58
N VAL A 63 14.63 -10.29 -24.09
CA VAL A 63 15.59 -9.27 -23.61
C VAL A 63 14.86 -7.95 -23.37
N LEU A 64 14.99 -7.39 -22.16
CA LEU A 64 14.45 -6.08 -21.80
C LEU A 64 15.38 -4.97 -22.31
N MET A 65 14.81 -3.98 -23.00
CA MET A 65 15.54 -2.84 -23.54
C MET A 65 15.82 -1.77 -22.46
N LYS A 66 16.84 -0.90 -22.62
CA LYS A 66 17.38 -0.05 -21.52
C LYS A 66 16.67 1.31 -21.32
N GLY A 67 15.50 1.52 -21.92
CA GLY A 67 14.68 2.71 -21.71
C GLY A 67 14.95 3.85 -22.71
N VAL A 68 14.07 4.87 -22.69
CA VAL A 68 13.88 6.02 -23.62
C VAL A 68 14.72 6.03 -24.91
N GLY A 69 14.04 5.89 -26.06
CA GLY A 69 14.65 6.01 -27.40
C GLY A 69 14.75 4.70 -28.17
N GLU A 70 14.24 3.60 -27.63
CA GLU A 70 14.38 2.22 -28.13
C GLU A 70 13.57 1.90 -29.41
N ARG A 71 13.17 2.93 -30.16
CA ARG A 71 12.55 2.80 -31.50
C ARG A 71 11.21 2.06 -31.51
N GLY A 72 10.46 2.12 -30.40
CA GLY A 72 9.17 1.45 -30.25
C GLY A 72 9.30 -0.04 -29.93
N ARG A 73 10.27 -0.40 -29.08
CA ARG A 73 10.50 -1.74 -28.56
C ARG A 73 10.80 -1.65 -27.07
N ASP A 74 10.07 -2.37 -26.26
CA ASP A 74 10.35 -2.47 -24.82
C ASP A 74 11.05 -3.80 -24.50
N CYS A 75 10.72 -4.88 -25.22
CA CYS A 75 11.49 -6.13 -25.21
C CYS A 75 11.73 -6.68 -26.62
N LEU A 76 12.80 -7.44 -26.78
CA LEU A 76 13.08 -8.26 -27.96
C LEU A 76 12.82 -9.74 -27.65
N LEU A 77 12.26 -10.44 -28.63
CA LEU A 77 12.00 -11.88 -28.58
C LEU A 77 12.89 -12.58 -29.58
N TYR A 78 13.56 -13.63 -29.12
CA TYR A 78 14.48 -14.42 -29.91
C TYR A 78 13.95 -15.84 -30.14
N HIS A 79 14.36 -16.39 -31.27
CA HIS A 79 14.22 -17.81 -31.57
C HIS A 79 15.51 -18.28 -32.24
N GLN A 80 16.17 -19.26 -31.64
CA GLN A 80 17.43 -19.86 -32.12
C GLN A 80 18.55 -18.82 -32.35
N GLY A 81 18.58 -17.77 -31.53
CA GLY A 81 19.58 -16.70 -31.59
C GLY A 81 19.22 -15.53 -32.53
N ASP A 82 18.16 -15.65 -33.33
CA ASP A 82 17.70 -14.58 -34.22
C ASP A 82 16.52 -13.81 -33.61
N VAL A 83 16.42 -12.52 -33.92
CA VAL A 83 15.29 -11.68 -33.51
C VAL A 83 14.04 -12.12 -34.28
N ALA A 84 13.09 -12.73 -33.56
CA ALA A 84 11.85 -13.26 -34.11
C ALA A 84 10.63 -12.41 -33.76
N GLY A 85 10.77 -11.44 -32.84
CA GLY A 85 9.68 -10.55 -32.51
C GLY A 85 10.07 -9.45 -31.53
N LEU A 86 9.08 -8.64 -31.19
CA LEU A 86 9.21 -7.59 -30.18
C LEU A 86 7.97 -7.53 -29.30
N ILE A 87 8.14 -6.90 -28.15
CA ILE A 87 7.06 -6.49 -27.26
C ILE A 87 7.08 -4.97 -27.14
N GLN A 88 5.96 -4.34 -27.42
CA GLN A 88 5.68 -2.95 -27.05
C GLN A 88 4.62 -2.94 -25.97
N CYS A 89 4.94 -2.31 -24.85
CA CYS A 89 4.08 -2.06 -23.72
C CYS A 89 3.48 -0.65 -23.81
N LYS A 90 2.22 -0.53 -23.40
CA LYS A 90 1.52 0.74 -23.20
C LYS A 90 0.70 0.68 -21.92
N LYS A 91 1.27 1.24 -20.86
CA LYS A 91 0.53 1.45 -19.61
C LYS A 91 -0.39 2.66 -19.76
N LEU A 92 -1.65 2.42 -20.07
CA LEU A 92 -2.64 3.47 -20.27
C LEU A 92 -3.87 3.17 -19.43
N GLN A 93 -4.27 4.14 -18.61
CA GLN A 93 -5.53 4.07 -17.87
C GLN A 93 -6.74 4.12 -18.82
N LYS A 94 -6.59 4.85 -19.94
CA LYS A 94 -7.56 4.88 -21.04
C LYS A 94 -7.25 3.75 -22.04
N LYS A 95 -8.30 3.19 -22.66
CA LYS A 95 -8.19 2.27 -23.79
C LYS A 95 -7.45 2.92 -24.97
N MET A 96 -6.63 2.15 -25.68
CA MET A 96 -6.02 2.60 -26.92
C MET A 96 -7.07 2.69 -28.04
N SER A 97 -7.04 3.80 -28.76
CA SER A 97 -7.81 4.05 -29.96
C SER A 97 -7.11 3.51 -31.21
N ARG A 98 -7.87 3.38 -32.30
CA ARG A 98 -7.35 2.87 -33.58
C ARG A 98 -6.20 3.73 -34.14
N PRO A 99 -6.28 5.07 -34.11
CA PRO A 99 -5.16 5.92 -34.53
C PRO A 99 -3.91 5.71 -33.67
N GLU A 100 -4.04 5.58 -32.35
CA GLU A 100 -2.89 5.38 -31.45
C GLU A 100 -2.19 4.04 -31.71
N VAL A 101 -2.96 2.98 -31.98
CA VAL A 101 -2.39 1.67 -32.37
C VAL A 101 -1.61 1.78 -33.69
N MET A 102 -2.20 2.43 -34.69
CA MET A 102 -1.52 2.61 -35.98
C MET A 102 -0.28 3.50 -35.88
N GLU A 103 -0.32 4.58 -35.09
CA GLU A 103 0.84 5.45 -34.86
C GLU A 103 2.02 4.66 -34.28
N GLU A 104 1.77 3.81 -33.28
CA GLU A 104 2.82 3.00 -32.65
C GLU A 104 3.45 1.98 -33.61
N ILE A 105 2.63 1.23 -34.34
CA ILE A 105 3.12 0.23 -35.29
C ILE A 105 3.85 0.91 -36.45
N THR A 106 3.27 1.97 -37.04
CA THR A 106 3.90 2.73 -38.12
C THR A 106 5.22 3.36 -37.67
N LYS A 107 5.31 3.87 -36.43
CA LYS A 107 6.57 4.41 -35.88
C LYS A 107 7.67 3.35 -35.81
N PHE A 108 7.36 2.14 -35.35
CA PHE A 108 8.33 1.03 -35.37
C PHE A 108 8.78 0.72 -36.81
N LEU A 109 7.82 0.57 -37.74
CA LEU A 109 8.11 0.27 -39.14
C LEU A 109 8.90 1.39 -39.86
N MET A 110 8.76 2.63 -39.42
CA MET A 110 9.58 3.74 -39.90
C MET A 110 11.05 3.58 -39.49
N PHE A 111 11.34 3.09 -38.28
CA PHE A 111 12.72 2.83 -37.87
C PHE A 111 13.37 1.68 -38.65
N THR A 112 12.60 0.71 -39.15
CA THR A 112 13.14 -0.39 -39.96
C THR A 112 13.61 0.03 -41.35
N ILE A 113 13.29 1.27 -41.79
CA ILE A 113 13.79 1.82 -43.06
C ILE A 113 15.32 1.96 -43.06
N SER A 114 15.89 2.42 -41.94
CA SER A 114 17.35 2.62 -41.80
C SER A 114 18.04 1.45 -41.10
N GLU A 115 17.27 0.57 -40.46
CA GLU A 115 17.78 -0.47 -39.58
C GLU A 115 17.00 -1.77 -39.82
N GLU A 116 17.34 -2.46 -40.91
CA GLU A 116 16.67 -3.70 -41.31
C GLU A 116 16.80 -4.80 -40.24
N GLU A 117 17.88 -4.78 -39.45
CA GLU A 117 18.13 -5.68 -38.32
C GLU A 117 17.06 -5.60 -37.21
N LEU A 118 16.23 -4.55 -37.19
CA LEU A 118 15.10 -4.42 -36.28
C LEU A 118 13.98 -5.43 -36.60
N MET A 119 13.89 -5.87 -37.86
CA MET A 119 12.90 -6.82 -38.35
C MET A 119 13.53 -7.71 -39.44
N PRO A 120 14.49 -8.58 -39.07
CA PRO A 120 15.33 -9.29 -40.04
C PRO A 120 14.57 -10.35 -40.85
N SER A 121 13.47 -10.88 -40.32
CA SER A 121 12.60 -11.87 -40.98
C SER A 121 11.13 -11.42 -41.00
N PRO A 122 10.75 -10.43 -41.82
CA PRO A 122 9.44 -9.76 -41.72
C PRO A 122 8.22 -10.70 -41.79
N GLY A 123 8.30 -11.79 -42.56
CA GLY A 123 7.21 -12.76 -42.71
C GLY A 123 7.01 -13.71 -41.53
N ALA A 124 8.00 -13.84 -40.65
CA ALA A 124 7.94 -14.65 -39.43
C ALA A 124 8.00 -13.78 -38.16
N PHE A 125 8.09 -12.47 -38.30
CA PHE A 125 8.26 -11.54 -37.20
C PHE A 125 6.92 -11.26 -36.49
N GLU A 126 6.92 -11.38 -35.16
CA GLU A 126 5.75 -11.08 -34.34
C GLU A 126 5.90 -9.75 -33.59
N TYR A 127 4.92 -8.87 -33.73
CA TYR A 127 4.79 -7.63 -32.97
C TYR A 127 3.73 -7.83 -31.87
N HIS A 128 4.15 -7.84 -30.61
CA HIS A 128 3.22 -8.00 -29.49
C HIS A 128 2.94 -6.65 -28.84
N LEU A 129 1.67 -6.27 -28.78
CA LEU A 129 1.22 -5.05 -28.13
C LEU A 129 0.51 -5.37 -26.81
N TYR A 130 1.17 -5.03 -25.71
CA TYR A 130 0.65 -5.21 -24.35
C TYR A 130 0.09 -3.89 -23.82
N THR A 131 -1.14 -3.92 -23.32
CA THR A 131 -1.81 -2.75 -22.76
C THR A 131 -2.41 -3.04 -21.39
N SER A 132 -2.34 -2.08 -20.47
CA SER A 132 -3.01 -2.20 -19.17
C SER A 132 -4.52 -1.92 -19.28
N GLY A 133 -4.92 -0.91 -20.05
CA GLY A 133 -6.31 -0.47 -20.21
C GLY A 133 -7.12 -1.14 -21.34
N GLY A 134 -6.47 -1.89 -22.24
CA GLY A 134 -7.11 -2.53 -23.39
C GLY A 134 -7.35 -1.58 -24.57
N TYR A 135 -8.31 -1.95 -25.44
CA TYR A 135 -8.57 -1.28 -26.71
C TYR A 135 -10.04 -0.84 -26.83
N PHE A 136 -10.29 0.29 -27.51
CA PHE A 136 -11.63 0.61 -28.00
C PHE A 136 -12.01 -0.34 -29.13
N GLU A 137 -13.31 -0.53 -29.35
CA GLU A 137 -13.83 -1.46 -30.37
C GLU A 137 -13.17 -1.27 -31.76
N PRO A 138 -13.00 -0.05 -32.31
CA PRO A 138 -12.35 0.10 -33.62
C PRO A 138 -10.87 -0.36 -33.64
N ALA A 139 -10.15 -0.24 -32.53
CA ALA A 139 -8.79 -0.74 -32.38
C ALA A 139 -8.75 -2.26 -32.19
N ALA A 140 -9.68 -2.82 -31.40
CA ALA A 140 -9.80 -4.25 -31.24
C ALA A 140 -10.12 -4.95 -32.59
N THR A 141 -10.99 -4.34 -33.40
CA THR A 141 -11.31 -4.79 -34.76
C THR A 141 -10.11 -4.68 -35.71
N LEU A 142 -9.34 -3.58 -35.62
CA LEU A 142 -8.07 -3.46 -36.35
C LEU A 142 -7.15 -4.64 -36.02
N LEU A 143 -6.91 -4.90 -34.74
CA LEU A 143 -5.93 -5.88 -34.28
C LEU A 143 -6.38 -7.33 -34.54
N SER A 144 -7.67 -7.64 -34.41
CA SER A 144 -8.19 -8.99 -34.67
C SER A 144 -8.16 -9.38 -36.16
N SER A 145 -8.20 -8.40 -37.06
CA SER A 145 -8.18 -8.58 -38.52
C SER A 145 -7.07 -7.77 -39.18
N PHE A 146 -5.90 -7.73 -38.55
CA PHE A 146 -4.83 -6.77 -38.83
C PHE A 146 -4.44 -6.67 -40.30
N LYS A 147 -4.24 -7.79 -41.01
CA LYS A 147 -3.83 -7.78 -42.42
C LYS A 147 -4.85 -7.09 -43.34
N ILE A 148 -6.14 -7.29 -43.08
CA ILE A 148 -7.22 -6.69 -43.89
C ILE A 148 -7.38 -5.21 -43.51
N GLU A 149 -7.40 -4.93 -42.21
CA GLU A 149 -7.70 -3.60 -41.69
C GLU A 149 -6.53 -2.61 -41.90
N SER A 150 -5.28 -3.06 -41.79
CA SER A 150 -4.10 -2.24 -42.09
C SER A 150 -4.03 -1.83 -43.57
N LYS A 151 -4.43 -2.72 -44.49
CA LYS A 151 -4.54 -2.37 -45.91
C LYS A 151 -5.54 -1.23 -46.14
N LYS A 152 -6.68 -1.24 -45.44
CA LYS A 152 -7.65 -0.12 -45.49
C LYS A 152 -7.06 1.18 -44.93
N GLU A 153 -6.23 1.12 -43.89
CA GLU A 153 -5.51 2.29 -43.36
C GLU A 153 -4.53 2.89 -44.39
N VAL A 154 -3.88 2.04 -45.18
CA VAL A 154 -3.00 2.48 -46.27
C VAL A 154 -3.83 3.12 -47.39
N GLU A 155 -4.87 2.42 -47.88
CA GLU A 155 -5.72 2.86 -49.00
C GLU A 155 -6.48 4.16 -48.69
N SER A 156 -6.89 4.37 -47.43
CA SER A 156 -7.57 5.60 -46.99
C SER A 156 -6.63 6.80 -46.80
N GLY A 157 -5.31 6.60 -46.94
CA GLY A 157 -4.29 7.64 -46.75
C GLY A 157 -3.99 7.97 -45.27
N ASN A 158 -4.55 7.20 -44.32
CA ASN A 158 -4.31 7.42 -42.90
C ASN A 158 -2.85 7.14 -42.51
N VAL A 159 -2.25 6.08 -43.06
CA VAL A 159 -0.83 5.75 -42.81
C VAL A 159 0.09 6.89 -43.28
N LEU A 160 -0.19 7.51 -44.43
CA LEU A 160 0.60 8.65 -44.92
C LEU A 160 0.50 9.85 -43.96
N ARG A 161 -0.71 10.16 -43.44
CA ARG A 161 -0.89 11.22 -42.44
C ARG A 161 -0.13 10.94 -41.15
N ILE A 162 -0.12 9.67 -40.70
CA ILE A 162 0.66 9.24 -39.53
C ILE A 162 2.16 9.44 -39.79
N ILE A 163 2.66 9.03 -40.96
CA ILE A 163 4.07 9.23 -41.35
C ILE A 163 4.44 10.72 -41.31
N GLN A 164 3.60 11.59 -41.88
CA GLN A 164 3.81 13.03 -41.86
C GLN A 164 3.88 13.58 -40.43
N GLY A 165 2.94 13.20 -39.56
CA GLY A 165 2.95 13.60 -38.15
C GLY A 165 4.18 13.07 -37.38
N LEU A 166 4.62 11.84 -37.66
CA LEU A 166 5.84 11.28 -37.07
C LEU A 166 7.10 12.03 -37.53
N LYS A 167 7.17 12.45 -38.80
CA LYS A 167 8.29 13.25 -39.32
C LYS A 167 8.39 14.63 -38.66
N GLU A 168 7.26 15.23 -38.33
CA GLU A 168 7.23 16.49 -37.58
C GLU A 168 7.73 16.30 -36.14
N LYS A 169 7.29 15.21 -35.49
CA LYS A 169 7.57 14.91 -34.07
C LYS A 169 8.98 14.40 -33.80
N TYR A 170 9.59 13.64 -34.72
CA TYR A 170 10.87 12.98 -34.50
C TYR A 170 11.92 13.45 -35.51
N SER A 171 13.03 14.02 -35.01
CA SER A 171 14.13 14.54 -35.84
C SER A 171 14.73 13.47 -36.77
N THR A 172 14.83 12.23 -36.31
CA THR A 172 15.38 11.09 -37.06
C THR A 172 14.64 10.85 -38.39
N PHE A 173 13.33 11.11 -38.44
CA PHE A 173 12.51 10.82 -39.62
C PHE A 173 12.45 11.97 -40.63
N LYS A 174 12.91 13.18 -40.28
CA LYS A 174 12.80 14.35 -41.15
C LYS A 174 13.43 14.15 -42.53
N ALA A 175 14.53 13.40 -42.58
CA ALA A 175 15.26 13.12 -43.81
C ALA A 175 14.57 12.07 -44.71
N TYR A 176 13.58 11.32 -44.21
CA TYR A 176 12.97 10.24 -44.98
C TYR A 176 12.03 10.77 -46.04
N ASN A 177 12.09 10.19 -47.23
CA ASN A 177 11.16 10.50 -48.31
C ASN A 177 9.78 9.89 -47.98
N GLU A 178 8.72 10.69 -48.03
CA GLU A 178 7.38 10.26 -47.59
C GLU A 178 6.82 9.11 -48.42
N GLN A 179 7.03 9.15 -49.73
CA GLN A 179 6.53 8.13 -50.64
C GLN A 179 7.27 6.81 -50.43
N GLN A 180 8.60 6.85 -50.31
CA GLN A 180 9.41 5.66 -50.01
C GLN A 180 9.08 5.08 -48.64
N SER A 181 8.89 5.94 -47.63
CA SER A 181 8.44 5.53 -46.29
C SER A 181 7.07 4.86 -46.34
N LEU A 182 6.10 5.41 -47.07
CA LEU A 182 4.77 4.82 -47.22
C LEU A 182 4.85 3.44 -47.87
N GLU A 183 5.62 3.31 -48.95
CA GLU A 183 5.80 2.03 -49.66
C GLU A 183 6.46 0.97 -48.77
N HIS A 184 7.47 1.36 -47.98
CA HIS A 184 8.14 0.47 -47.02
C HIS A 184 7.18 0.02 -45.92
N VAL A 185 6.50 0.97 -45.27
CA VAL A 185 5.55 0.67 -44.20
C VAL A 185 4.39 -0.19 -44.71
N ALA A 186 3.85 0.10 -45.90
CA ALA A 186 2.77 -0.68 -46.50
C ALA A 186 3.17 -2.14 -46.72
N ARG A 187 4.36 -2.39 -47.31
CA ARG A 187 4.88 -3.76 -47.50
C ARG A 187 5.09 -4.47 -46.17
N ALA A 188 5.62 -3.77 -45.16
CA ALA A 188 5.85 -4.36 -43.86
C ALA A 188 4.54 -4.72 -43.15
N LEU A 189 3.51 -3.86 -43.23
CA LEU A 189 2.18 -4.13 -42.65
C LEU A 189 1.51 -5.39 -43.23
N GLU A 190 1.75 -5.72 -44.50
CA GLU A 190 1.17 -6.92 -45.14
C GLU A 190 1.71 -8.24 -44.57
N VAL A 191 2.98 -8.24 -44.16
CA VAL A 191 3.68 -9.44 -43.70
C VAL A 191 3.74 -9.54 -42.17
N LEU A 192 3.68 -8.41 -41.46
CA LEU A 192 3.77 -8.34 -40.01
C LEU A 192 2.64 -9.13 -39.33
N THR A 193 3.01 -9.94 -38.34
CA THR A 193 2.04 -10.60 -37.46
C THR A 193 1.90 -9.80 -36.18
N VAL A 194 0.72 -9.24 -35.92
CA VAL A 194 0.46 -8.46 -34.70
C VAL A 194 -0.37 -9.29 -33.72
N LYS A 195 0.09 -9.39 -32.46
CA LYS A 195 -0.64 -10.00 -31.35
C LYS A 195 -0.97 -8.95 -30.30
N GLN A 196 -2.20 -8.96 -29.82
CA GLN A 196 -2.67 -8.02 -28.81
C GLN A 196 -2.86 -8.72 -27.46
N PHE A 197 -2.47 -8.03 -26.39
CA PHE A 197 -2.65 -8.48 -25.02
C PHE A 197 -3.18 -7.33 -24.17
N THR A 198 -4.24 -7.60 -23.42
CA THR A 198 -4.91 -6.64 -22.54
C THR A 198 -4.55 -6.89 -21.08
N GLY A 199 -4.98 -5.98 -20.21
CA GLY A 199 -4.85 -6.15 -18.77
C GLY A 199 -5.55 -7.41 -18.25
N VAL A 200 -6.62 -7.86 -18.92
CA VAL A 200 -7.31 -9.13 -18.59
C VAL A 200 -6.44 -10.33 -18.93
N ASP A 201 -5.83 -10.33 -20.13
CA ASP A 201 -4.94 -11.41 -20.57
C ASP A 201 -3.70 -11.50 -19.68
N LEU A 202 -3.16 -10.34 -19.28
CA LEU A 202 -2.06 -10.25 -18.32
C LEU A 202 -2.46 -10.80 -16.96
N ASN A 203 -3.63 -10.44 -16.46
CA ASN A 203 -4.11 -10.90 -15.16
C ASN A 203 -4.27 -12.43 -15.13
N LEU A 204 -4.89 -13.00 -16.16
CA LEU A 204 -5.04 -14.45 -16.32
C LEU A 204 -3.70 -15.16 -16.45
N SER A 205 -2.77 -14.58 -17.21
CA SER A 205 -1.43 -15.14 -17.36
C SER A 205 -0.70 -15.11 -16.03
N LEU A 206 -0.66 -13.97 -15.33
CA LEU A 206 0.06 -13.80 -14.06
C LEU A 206 -0.46 -14.70 -12.93
N ALA A 207 -1.76 -15.04 -12.93
CA ALA A 207 -2.32 -15.99 -11.98
C ALA A 207 -1.63 -17.37 -12.05
N SER A 208 -1.12 -17.76 -13.21
CA SER A 208 -0.36 -19.01 -13.41
C SER A 208 1.13 -18.89 -13.03
N TYR A 209 1.59 -17.69 -12.67
CA TYR A 209 2.99 -17.32 -12.42
C TYR A 209 3.12 -16.51 -11.11
N PRO A 210 2.78 -17.11 -9.94
CA PRO A 210 2.71 -16.38 -8.67
C PRO A 210 4.05 -15.76 -8.24
N VAL A 211 5.18 -16.36 -8.60
CA VAL A 211 6.53 -15.83 -8.32
C VAL A 211 6.81 -14.55 -9.12
N VAL A 212 6.28 -14.42 -10.33
CA VAL A 212 6.37 -13.17 -11.09
C VAL A 212 5.44 -12.15 -10.47
N MET A 213 4.19 -12.53 -10.22
CA MET A 213 3.17 -11.65 -9.64
C MET A 213 3.63 -10.98 -8.34
N SER A 214 4.23 -11.75 -7.41
CA SER A 214 4.66 -11.25 -6.10
C SER A 214 5.85 -10.28 -6.12
N LYS A 215 6.60 -10.19 -7.23
CA LYS A 215 7.68 -9.20 -7.40
C LYS A 215 7.15 -7.79 -7.64
N PHE A 216 5.97 -7.68 -8.27
CA PHE A 216 5.40 -6.40 -8.72
C PHE A 216 4.21 -5.98 -7.88
N PHE A 217 3.42 -6.95 -7.42
CA PHE A 217 2.25 -6.69 -6.61
C PHE A 217 2.48 -7.30 -5.24
N ARG A 218 2.62 -6.42 -4.26
CA ARG A 218 2.44 -6.83 -2.87
C ARG A 218 0.97 -6.85 -2.61
N THR A 219 0.43 -8.02 -2.32
CA THR A 219 -0.78 -8.10 -1.52
C THR A 219 -0.48 -7.43 -0.20
N LEU A 220 -0.83 -6.15 -0.09
CA LEU A 220 -1.12 -5.58 1.22
C LEU A 220 -2.34 -6.38 1.69
N PRO A 221 -2.25 -7.11 2.79
CA PRO A 221 -3.43 -7.64 3.40
C PRO A 221 -4.21 -6.43 3.91
N VAL A 222 -5.03 -5.83 3.03
CA VAL A 222 -6.16 -5.02 3.45
C VAL A 222 -7.11 -6.03 4.05
N LEU A 223 -6.81 -6.36 5.29
CA LEU A 223 -7.68 -7.16 6.10
C LEU A 223 -8.91 -6.29 6.28
N ASP A 224 -10.01 -6.67 5.65
CA ASP A 224 -11.30 -6.13 6.04
C ASP A 224 -11.42 -6.31 7.56
N ALA A 225 -12.15 -5.43 8.24
CA ALA A 225 -12.18 -5.41 9.71
C ALA A 225 -12.44 -6.80 10.32
N THR A 226 -13.21 -7.65 9.63
CA THR A 226 -13.51 -9.04 10.01
C THR A 226 -12.29 -9.97 9.85
N SER A 227 -11.52 -9.84 8.79
CA SER A 227 -10.26 -10.59 8.61
C SER A 227 -9.14 -10.05 9.50
N PHE A 228 -9.13 -8.75 9.82
CA PHE A 228 -8.14 -8.15 10.73
C PHE A 228 -8.45 -8.57 12.15
N GLU A 229 -9.73 -8.57 12.54
CA GLU A 229 -10.19 -9.28 13.72
C GLU A 229 -9.72 -10.73 13.67
N ALA A 230 -9.88 -11.47 12.57
CA ALA A 230 -9.43 -12.86 12.50
C ALA A 230 -7.90 -13.03 12.68
N ILE A 231 -7.05 -12.14 12.15
CA ILE A 231 -5.58 -12.23 12.31
C ILE A 231 -5.10 -11.67 13.66
N LEU A 232 -5.74 -10.63 14.18
CA LEU A 232 -5.51 -10.12 15.52
C LEU A 232 -5.95 -11.16 16.55
N THR A 233 -7.06 -11.85 16.27
CA THR A 233 -7.54 -13.03 16.99
C THR A 233 -6.51 -14.15 16.86
N GLN A 234 -5.98 -14.44 15.67
CA GLN A 234 -4.88 -15.40 15.44
C GLN A 234 -3.58 -15.11 16.23
N LYS A 235 -3.19 -13.84 16.34
CA LYS A 235 -1.98 -13.41 17.08
C LYS A 235 -2.18 -13.40 18.60
N LEU A 236 -3.38 -13.09 19.05
CA LEU A 236 -3.78 -13.15 20.46
C LEU A 236 -4.06 -14.60 20.90
N GLU A 237 -4.52 -15.46 19.98
CA GLU A 237 -4.63 -16.93 20.06
C GLU A 237 -3.26 -17.56 20.36
N GLU A 238 -2.19 -17.13 19.68
CA GLU A 238 -0.81 -17.59 19.93
C GLU A 238 -0.27 -17.25 21.35
N SER A 239 -0.88 -16.27 22.05
CA SER A 239 -0.34 -15.68 23.29
C SER A 239 -1.20 -15.90 24.56
N GLY A 240 -2.36 -16.56 24.45
CA GLY A 240 -3.17 -16.99 25.61
C GLY A 240 -3.99 -15.90 26.33
N ILE A 241 -4.40 -14.82 25.65
CA ILE A 241 -5.10 -13.67 26.26
C ILE A 241 -6.58 -13.57 25.79
N LYS A 242 -7.53 -13.24 26.71
CA LYS A 242 -9.00 -13.13 26.47
C LYS A 242 -9.49 -11.73 26.04
N PHE A 243 -10.64 -11.68 25.37
CA PHE A 243 -11.54 -10.51 25.24
C PHE A 243 -12.68 -10.57 26.30
N LEU A 244 -13.00 -9.45 26.98
CA LEU A 244 -13.98 -9.42 28.10
C LEU A 244 -15.39 -8.99 27.63
N THR A 245 -16.45 -9.71 28.06
CA THR A 245 -17.87 -9.32 27.82
C THR A 245 -18.55 -8.77 29.08
N GLY A 246 -19.75 -8.18 28.93
CA GLY A 246 -20.52 -7.60 30.05
C GLY A 246 -20.91 -8.61 31.16
N GLN A 247 -21.08 -9.89 30.83
CA GLN A 247 -21.38 -10.92 31.84
C GLN A 247 -20.14 -11.27 32.70
N ASN A 248 -18.93 -11.15 32.14
CA ASN A 248 -17.67 -11.32 32.88
C ASN A 248 -17.45 -10.21 33.92
N LEU A 249 -17.95 -8.99 33.67
CA LEU A 249 -17.88 -7.88 34.63
C LEU A 249 -18.73 -8.15 35.87
N ASN A 250 -19.92 -8.74 35.71
CA ASN A 250 -20.78 -9.11 36.84
C ASN A 250 -20.18 -10.22 37.70
N ASP A 251 -19.54 -11.21 37.08
CA ASP A 251 -18.85 -12.28 37.81
C ASP A 251 -17.61 -11.76 38.55
N LEU A 252 -16.84 -10.87 37.92
CA LEU A 252 -15.73 -10.19 38.57
C LEU A 252 -16.22 -9.36 39.76
N TYR A 253 -17.28 -8.56 39.58
CA TYR A 253 -17.90 -7.77 40.65
C TYR A 253 -18.35 -8.64 41.82
N LYS A 254 -19.05 -9.75 41.56
CA LYS A 254 -19.49 -10.69 42.61
C LYS A 254 -18.31 -11.27 43.38
N ARG A 255 -17.25 -11.69 42.69
CA ARG A 255 -16.04 -12.24 43.33
C ARG A 255 -15.35 -11.19 44.20
N LEU A 256 -15.12 -10.00 43.68
CA LEU A 256 -14.50 -8.90 44.43
C LEU A 256 -15.36 -8.50 45.65
N SER A 257 -16.68 -8.47 45.50
CA SER A 257 -17.63 -8.13 46.59
C SER A 257 -17.69 -9.19 47.69
N SER A 258 -17.32 -10.44 47.39
CA SER A 258 -17.26 -11.53 48.39
C SER A 258 -15.98 -11.55 49.23
N VAL A 259 -14.97 -10.75 48.88
CA VAL A 259 -13.72 -10.66 49.64
C VAL A 259 -13.97 -9.85 50.93
N PRO A 260 -13.63 -10.35 52.13
CA PRO A 260 -13.83 -9.60 53.36
C PRO A 260 -12.98 -8.31 53.38
N PRO A 261 -13.46 -7.20 53.97
CA PRO A 261 -12.77 -5.90 53.95
C PRO A 261 -11.31 -5.94 54.43
N GLU A 262 -10.98 -6.80 55.39
CA GLU A 262 -9.63 -6.97 55.94
C GLU A 262 -8.62 -7.61 54.95
N PHE A 263 -9.10 -8.10 53.80
CA PHE A 263 -8.31 -8.60 52.67
C PHE A 263 -8.45 -7.73 51.42
N GLN A 264 -9.02 -6.53 51.55
CA GLN A 264 -9.10 -5.54 50.47
C GLN A 264 -8.09 -4.43 50.75
N LEU A 265 -7.12 -4.27 49.86
CA LEU A 265 -6.10 -3.23 49.97
C LEU A 265 -6.14 -2.33 48.74
N ALA A 266 -6.57 -1.08 48.95
CA ALA A 266 -6.56 -0.05 47.92
C ALA A 266 -5.27 0.78 47.99
N LEU A 267 -4.47 0.75 46.94
CA LEU A 267 -3.20 1.50 46.85
C LEU A 267 -3.23 2.56 45.73
N GLY A 268 -4.38 2.72 45.07
CA GLY A 268 -4.65 3.78 44.09
C GLY A 268 -4.19 3.42 42.67
N ASN A 269 -2.91 3.09 42.47
CA ASN A 269 -2.40 2.63 41.16
C ASN A 269 -2.52 1.11 40.98
N VAL A 270 -2.77 0.38 42.07
CA VAL A 270 -3.08 -1.04 42.10
C VAL A 270 -4.02 -1.29 43.27
N ASP A 271 -5.07 -2.08 43.06
CA ASP A 271 -5.96 -2.54 44.13
C ASP A 271 -5.86 -4.06 44.21
N LEU A 272 -5.66 -4.57 45.43
CA LEU A 272 -5.37 -5.97 45.68
C LEU A 272 -6.46 -6.57 46.57
N PHE A 273 -7.01 -7.69 46.12
CA PHE A 273 -8.10 -8.40 46.78
C PHE A 273 -7.63 -9.82 47.14
N GLY A 274 -7.86 -10.24 48.39
CA GLY A 274 -7.50 -11.57 48.90
C GLY A 274 -6.17 -11.64 49.65
N TYR A 275 -5.54 -10.49 49.94
CA TYR A 275 -4.27 -10.41 50.67
C TYR A 275 -4.45 -9.54 51.92
N SER A 276 -3.99 -10.02 53.08
CA SER A 276 -4.11 -9.30 54.34
C SER A 276 -2.99 -8.28 54.53
N GLU A 277 -3.22 -7.29 55.40
CA GLU A 277 -2.16 -6.36 55.83
C GLU A 277 -0.91 -7.09 56.37
N ASN A 278 -1.09 -8.23 57.04
CA ASN A 278 0.02 -9.00 57.60
C ASN A 278 0.90 -9.64 56.50
N TYR A 279 0.32 -9.99 55.35
CA TYR A 279 1.09 -10.44 54.19
C TYR A 279 1.98 -9.32 53.63
N PHE A 280 1.49 -8.08 53.57
CA PHE A 280 2.31 -6.94 53.15
C PHE A 280 3.37 -6.55 54.18
N LYS A 281 3.08 -6.70 55.47
CA LYS A 281 4.10 -6.58 56.53
C LYS A 281 5.21 -7.62 56.36
N PHE A 282 4.88 -8.84 55.94
CA PHE A 282 5.84 -9.90 55.63
C PHE A 282 6.71 -9.58 54.40
N LEU A 283 6.11 -9.05 53.31
CA LEU A 283 6.86 -8.62 52.12
C LEU A 283 7.91 -7.54 52.42
N GLY A 284 7.66 -6.72 53.44
CA GLY A 284 8.53 -5.61 53.80
C GLY A 284 8.65 -4.56 52.70
N LYS A 285 9.58 -3.61 52.90
CA LYS A 285 9.75 -2.47 51.99
C LYS A 285 10.22 -2.89 50.59
N GLU A 286 11.14 -3.85 50.51
CA GLU A 286 11.74 -4.29 49.25
C GLU A 286 10.76 -5.08 48.40
N GLY A 287 10.05 -6.06 48.97
CA GLY A 287 9.04 -6.84 48.26
C GLY A 287 7.87 -6.00 47.79
N PHE A 288 7.44 -5.01 48.60
CA PHE A 288 6.42 -4.05 48.18
C PHE A 288 6.89 -3.18 47.00
N SER A 289 8.13 -2.66 47.07
CA SER A 289 8.70 -1.87 45.97
C SER A 289 8.82 -2.67 44.68
N GLU A 290 9.16 -3.95 44.77
CA GLU A 290 9.23 -4.84 43.60
C GLU A 290 7.85 -5.09 43.00
N LEU A 291 6.83 -5.32 43.82
CA LEU A 291 5.44 -5.49 43.36
C LEU A 291 4.95 -4.27 42.59
N ILE A 292 5.12 -3.07 43.15
CA ILE A 292 4.73 -1.81 42.49
C ILE A 292 5.47 -1.66 41.16
N LYS A 293 6.78 -1.94 41.13
CA LYS A 293 7.57 -1.87 39.90
C LYS A 293 7.02 -2.80 38.81
N LYS A 294 6.76 -4.07 39.12
CA LYS A 294 6.24 -5.04 38.14
C LYS A 294 4.88 -4.61 37.57
N VAL A 295 3.99 -4.12 38.42
CA VAL A 295 2.66 -3.64 37.97
C VAL A 295 2.81 -2.39 37.09
N SER A 296 3.70 -1.46 37.48
CA SER A 296 4.02 -0.28 36.66
C SER A 296 4.64 -0.65 35.32
N ASP A 297 5.54 -1.64 35.27
CA ASP A 297 6.20 -2.10 34.04
C ASP A 297 5.18 -2.68 33.04
N VAL A 298 4.25 -3.52 33.51
CA VAL A 298 3.15 -4.06 32.68
C VAL A 298 2.32 -2.93 32.08
N ARG A 299 1.96 -1.93 32.91
CA ARG A 299 1.16 -0.81 32.46
C ARG A 299 1.90 0.07 31.45
N LEU A 300 3.15 0.40 31.74
CA LEU A 300 4.01 1.19 30.86
C LEU A 300 4.19 0.51 29.50
N PHE A 301 4.42 -0.81 29.48
CA PHE A 301 4.50 -1.59 28.25
C PHE A 301 3.23 -1.45 27.40
N LEU A 302 2.06 -1.62 28.00
CA LEU A 302 0.78 -1.51 27.28
C LEU A 302 0.53 -0.09 26.77
N ASP A 303 0.89 0.94 27.55
CA ASP A 303 0.72 2.33 27.15
C ASP A 303 1.67 2.73 26.00
N ILE A 304 2.90 2.22 26.00
CA ILE A 304 3.83 2.36 24.87
C ILE A 304 3.23 1.70 23.62
N LYS A 305 2.70 0.49 23.73
CA LYS A 305 2.10 -0.20 22.57
C LYS A 305 0.81 0.44 22.07
N ALA A 306 0.02 1.02 22.96
CA ALA A 306 -1.11 1.84 22.54
C ALA A 306 -0.66 3.12 21.81
N HIS A 307 0.48 3.71 22.21
CA HIS A 307 1.04 4.87 21.50
C HIS A 307 1.59 4.48 20.12
N ASP A 308 2.37 3.40 20.04
CA ASP A 308 2.88 2.87 18.77
C ASP A 308 1.73 2.59 17.79
N TYR A 309 0.66 1.97 18.28
CA TYR A 309 -0.55 1.72 17.49
C TYR A 309 -1.20 3.03 17.03
N ALA A 310 -1.44 3.98 17.93
CA ALA A 310 -2.03 5.27 17.59
C ALA A 310 -1.19 6.03 16.55
N ALA A 311 0.14 6.01 16.69
CA ALA A 311 1.07 6.62 15.75
C ALA A 311 1.03 5.95 14.37
N SER A 312 0.84 4.63 14.33
CA SER A 312 0.73 3.87 13.07
C SER A 312 -0.50 4.26 12.24
N LEU A 313 -1.55 4.81 12.86
CA LEU A 313 -2.75 5.28 12.17
C LEU A 313 -2.58 6.66 11.52
N ILE A 314 -1.59 7.45 11.95
CA ILE A 314 -1.40 8.83 11.48
C ILE A 314 -1.05 8.86 9.98
N ILE A 315 -0.06 8.07 9.56
CA ILE A 315 0.47 8.15 8.19
C ILE A 315 -0.56 7.73 7.14
N PRO A 316 -1.31 6.62 7.28
CA PRO A 316 -2.35 6.24 6.34
C PRO A 316 -3.44 7.32 6.20
N GLU A 317 -3.95 7.85 7.31
CA GLU A 317 -4.96 8.92 7.29
C GLU A 317 -4.45 10.20 6.62
N MET A 318 -3.19 10.57 6.88
CA MET A 318 -2.56 11.72 6.23
C MET A 318 -2.30 11.48 4.74
N LEU A 319 -2.00 10.25 4.32
CA LEU A 319 -1.79 9.92 2.91
C LEU A 319 -3.09 10.16 2.13
N GLU A 320 -4.16 9.50 2.57
CA GLU A 320 -5.48 9.55 1.92
C GLU A 320 -6.09 10.96 1.96
N LYS A 321 -6.08 11.62 3.12
CA LYS A 321 -6.84 12.87 3.32
C LYS A 321 -6.06 14.14 3.04
N LEU A 322 -4.72 14.10 3.08
CA LEU A 322 -3.87 15.30 2.92
C LEU A 322 -2.89 15.19 1.76
N THR A 323 -2.15 14.09 1.67
CA THR A 323 -1.03 13.97 0.71
C THR A 323 -1.53 13.87 -0.72
N GLU A 324 -2.44 12.94 -1.00
CA GLU A 324 -3.01 12.78 -2.35
C GLU A 324 -3.78 14.03 -2.81
N PRO A 325 -4.67 14.64 -2.00
CA PRO A 325 -5.50 15.74 -2.49
C PRO A 325 -4.79 17.10 -2.53
N TYR A 326 -3.76 17.32 -1.70
CA TYR A 326 -3.13 18.64 -1.54
C TYR A 326 -1.65 18.69 -1.94
N VAL A 327 -0.88 17.63 -1.72
CA VAL A 327 0.56 17.62 -2.07
C VAL A 327 0.75 17.22 -3.52
N HIS A 328 0.13 16.13 -3.98
CA HIS A 328 0.23 15.69 -5.38
C HIS A 328 -0.36 16.70 -6.37
N THR A 329 -1.27 17.56 -5.89
CA THR A 329 -1.86 18.66 -6.67
C THR A 329 -1.10 19.98 -6.55
N GLY A 330 0.01 20.02 -5.79
CA GLY A 330 0.87 21.20 -5.59
C GLY A 330 0.25 22.32 -4.72
N ARG A 331 -0.92 22.06 -4.12
CA ARG A 331 -1.66 23.03 -3.31
C ARG A 331 -0.99 23.30 -1.97
N VAL A 332 -0.35 22.29 -1.39
CA VAL A 332 0.36 22.37 -0.10
C VAL A 332 1.78 21.82 -0.24
N LEU A 333 2.75 22.44 0.42
CA LEU A 333 4.12 21.93 0.42
C LEU A 333 4.27 20.66 1.26
N PRO A 334 5.12 19.70 0.86
CA PRO A 334 5.43 18.54 1.70
C PRO A 334 6.05 18.94 3.05
N PHE A 335 6.80 20.05 3.11
CA PHE A 335 7.28 20.65 4.36
C PHE A 335 6.15 20.88 5.37
N THR A 336 5.01 21.42 4.92
CA THR A 336 3.85 21.67 5.79
C THR A 336 3.29 20.37 6.35
N LEU A 337 3.20 19.30 5.54
CA LEU A 337 2.75 18.00 6.03
C LEU A 337 3.73 17.39 7.04
N ASN A 338 5.04 17.58 6.88
CA ASN A 338 6.00 17.11 7.87
C ASN A 338 5.78 17.77 9.25
N VAL A 339 5.52 19.09 9.28
CA VAL A 339 5.16 19.80 10.52
C VAL A 339 3.87 19.24 11.11
N VAL A 340 2.85 19.01 10.28
CA VAL A 340 1.56 18.44 10.71
C VAL A 340 1.70 17.01 11.25
N ALA A 341 2.52 16.16 10.63
CA ALA A 341 2.75 14.79 11.09
C ALA A 341 3.36 14.77 12.50
N GLN A 342 4.36 15.62 12.73
CA GLN A 342 4.97 15.77 14.06
C GLN A 342 3.98 16.38 15.07
N TYR A 343 3.16 17.34 14.63
CA TYR A 343 2.08 17.88 15.44
C TYR A 343 1.09 16.80 15.89
N LEU A 344 0.54 16.01 14.96
CA LEU A 344 -0.40 14.94 15.29
C LEU A 344 0.21 13.93 16.25
N ASN A 345 1.47 13.52 16.03
CA ASN A 345 2.16 12.59 16.92
C ASN A 345 2.28 13.13 18.36
N LYS A 346 2.80 14.37 18.52
CA LYS A 346 2.91 15.02 19.83
C LYS A 346 1.53 15.33 20.46
N ARG A 347 0.50 15.56 19.63
CA ARG A 347 -0.86 15.92 20.07
C ARG A 347 -1.67 14.73 20.55
N ILE A 348 -1.47 13.55 19.96
CA ILE A 348 -2.18 12.31 20.33
C ILE A 348 -1.59 11.69 21.60
N GLN A 349 -0.28 11.85 21.84
CA GLN A 349 0.43 11.28 22.99
C GLN A 349 -0.26 11.50 24.35
N PRO A 350 -0.74 12.70 24.71
CA PRO A 350 -1.46 12.92 25.97
C PRO A 350 -2.78 12.15 26.03
N SER A 351 -3.52 12.04 24.93
CA SER A 351 -4.77 11.25 24.89
C SER A 351 -4.49 9.76 25.08
N VAL A 352 -3.31 9.27 24.70
CA VAL A 352 -2.93 7.87 24.94
C VAL A 352 -2.46 7.64 26.38
N MET A 353 -1.87 8.64 27.03
CA MET A 353 -1.19 8.49 28.34
C MET A 353 -1.87 9.18 29.53
N SER A 354 -2.86 10.07 29.32
CA SER A 354 -3.39 11.02 30.33
C SER A 354 -4.06 10.40 31.56
N LYS A 355 -4.33 9.09 31.54
CA LYS A 355 -4.88 8.35 32.70
C LYS A 355 -3.94 7.29 33.26
N ALA A 356 -2.73 7.18 32.72
CA ALA A 356 -1.72 6.20 33.13
C ALA A 356 -0.94 6.62 34.38
N SER A 357 -0.82 7.93 34.63
CA SER A 357 0.04 8.49 35.66
C SER A 357 -0.48 9.84 36.17
N PRO A 358 -0.05 10.29 37.36
CA PRO A 358 -0.39 11.62 37.87
C PRO A 358 -0.02 12.72 36.87
N SER A 359 -0.86 13.74 36.76
CA SER A 359 -0.69 14.85 35.81
C SER A 359 0.64 15.59 35.97
N ALA A 360 1.17 15.67 37.20
CA ALA A 360 2.46 16.27 37.49
C ALA A 360 3.65 15.47 36.90
N SER A 361 3.62 14.14 37.04
CA SER A 361 4.67 13.25 36.48
C SER A 361 4.64 13.24 34.95
N LEU A 362 3.44 13.23 34.37
CA LEU A 362 3.26 13.29 32.92
C LEU A 362 3.77 14.61 32.32
N LYS A 363 3.54 15.75 32.97
CA LYS A 363 4.08 17.05 32.53
C LYS A 363 5.60 17.13 32.61
N HIS A 364 6.22 16.46 33.58
CA HIS A 364 7.68 16.41 33.68
C HIS A 364 8.30 15.58 32.56
N MET A 365 7.71 14.41 32.25
CA MET A 365 8.18 13.54 31.15
C MET A 365 7.84 14.10 29.77
N HIS A 366 6.75 14.84 29.66
CA HIS A 366 6.25 15.40 28.41
C HIS A 366 5.88 16.89 28.63
N PRO A 367 6.87 17.80 28.58
CA PRO A 367 6.67 19.24 28.81
C PRO A 367 5.63 19.88 27.87
N GLN A 368 5.44 19.28 26.70
CA GLN A 368 4.43 19.66 25.71
C GLN A 368 2.97 19.40 26.19
N MET A 369 2.76 18.65 27.26
CA MET A 369 1.42 18.40 27.81
C MET A 369 0.80 19.68 28.39
N GLY A 370 -0.31 20.09 27.77
CA GLY A 370 -1.07 21.27 28.19
C GLY A 370 -0.77 22.53 27.40
N LEU A 371 0.13 22.46 26.41
CA LEU A 371 0.26 23.52 25.41
C LEU A 371 -1.03 23.62 24.59
N THR A 372 -1.36 24.85 24.17
CA THR A 372 -2.45 25.07 23.22
C THR A 372 -2.07 24.49 21.86
N LYS A 373 -3.07 24.20 21.00
CA LYS A 373 -2.81 23.74 19.62
C LYS A 373 -1.84 24.66 18.88
N GLN A 374 -2.04 25.97 19.02
CA GLN A 374 -1.20 26.99 18.40
C GLN A 374 0.23 26.94 18.92
N THR A 375 0.41 26.96 20.25
CA THR A 375 1.75 26.95 20.85
C THR A 375 2.54 25.69 20.51
N LEU A 376 1.87 24.53 20.44
CA LEU A 376 2.50 23.28 20.02
C LEU A 376 2.86 23.28 18.53
N MET A 377 1.98 23.80 17.67
CA MET A 377 2.26 23.91 16.24
C MET A 377 3.45 24.85 15.98
N ASP A 378 3.49 26.00 16.65
CA ASP A 378 4.56 26.99 16.51
C ASP A 378 5.92 26.44 16.97
N SER A 379 5.95 25.66 18.06
CA SER A 379 7.21 25.07 18.52
C SER A 379 7.74 24.02 17.54
N ILE A 380 6.86 23.19 16.98
CA ILE A 380 7.24 22.17 15.98
C ILE A 380 7.67 22.82 14.66
N LEU A 381 7.01 23.90 14.25
CA LEU A 381 7.41 24.67 13.08
C LEU A 381 8.84 25.20 13.26
N GLU A 382 9.16 25.78 14.42
CA GLU A 382 10.52 26.30 14.66
C GLU A 382 11.57 25.18 14.73
N GLU A 383 11.25 24.02 15.33
CA GLU A 383 12.11 22.82 15.30
C GLU A 383 12.40 22.37 13.86
N CYS A 384 11.38 22.32 13.00
CA CYS A 384 11.52 21.93 11.60
C CYS A 384 12.34 22.95 10.81
N ILE A 385 12.15 24.25 11.07
CA ILE A 385 12.88 25.32 10.42
C ILE A 385 14.35 25.33 10.81
N GLU A 386 14.68 25.09 12.06
CA GLU A 386 16.08 24.96 12.48
C GLU A 386 16.77 23.82 11.75
N SER A 387 16.08 22.67 11.60
CA SER A 387 16.58 21.56 10.78
C SER A 387 16.79 21.96 9.31
N SER A 388 15.84 22.68 8.71
CA SER A 388 15.96 23.23 7.37
C SER A 388 17.11 24.23 7.21
N ARG A 389 17.35 25.11 8.20
CA ARG A 389 18.47 26.07 8.19
C ARG A 389 19.81 25.35 8.13
N ARG A 390 19.99 24.32 8.96
CA ARG A 390 21.21 23.50 8.97
C ARG A 390 21.41 22.82 7.62
N PHE A 391 20.35 22.26 7.05
CA PHE A 391 20.38 21.68 5.71
C PHE A 391 20.78 22.69 4.63
N PHE A 392 20.18 23.88 4.60
CA PHE A 392 20.53 24.94 3.64
C PHE A 392 21.96 25.45 3.79
N ALA A 393 22.51 25.41 5.01
CA ALA A 393 23.91 25.74 5.29
C ALA A 393 24.90 24.60 4.96
N GLY A 394 24.41 23.43 4.52
CA GLY A 394 25.24 22.25 4.29
C GLY A 394 25.76 21.59 5.58
N ASP A 395 25.18 21.91 6.74
CA ASP A 395 25.51 21.29 8.02
C ASP A 395 24.77 19.96 8.17
N TYR A 396 25.48 18.87 7.91
CA TYR A 396 25.00 17.49 8.05
C TYR A 396 25.50 16.81 9.32
N SER A 397 26.04 17.55 10.30
CA SER A 397 26.57 16.96 11.55
C SER A 397 25.51 16.24 12.39
N GLY A 398 24.22 16.47 12.12
CA GLY A 398 23.11 15.74 12.74
C GLY A 398 22.77 14.39 12.07
N PHE A 399 23.42 14.04 10.97
CA PHE A 399 23.18 12.75 10.30
C PHE A 399 24.00 11.63 10.98
N PRO A 400 23.56 10.36 10.88
CA PRO A 400 24.35 9.23 11.36
C PRO A 400 25.78 9.22 10.80
N ASP A 401 26.74 8.64 11.51
CA ASP A 401 28.08 8.40 10.97
C ASP A 401 28.55 6.98 11.35
N PRO A 402 28.68 6.05 10.38
CA PRO A 402 28.43 6.22 8.95
C PRO A 402 26.93 6.32 8.60
N ASP A 403 26.57 7.15 7.61
CA ASP A 403 25.20 7.23 7.04
C ASP A 403 25.13 6.54 5.67
N PRO A 404 24.67 5.27 5.59
CA PRO A 404 24.52 4.56 4.32
C PRO A 404 23.39 5.12 3.43
N ASP A 405 22.50 5.95 3.97
CA ASP A 405 21.34 6.52 3.26
C ASP A 405 21.46 8.03 3.02
N ARG A 406 22.68 8.59 3.15
CA ARG A 406 22.94 10.03 3.06
C ARG A 406 22.35 10.67 1.80
N GLU A 407 22.62 10.11 0.62
CA GLU A 407 22.12 10.65 -0.66
C GLU A 407 20.58 10.68 -0.71
N LYS A 408 19.92 9.62 -0.22
CA LYS A 408 18.45 9.57 -0.16
C LYS A 408 17.89 10.60 0.81
N ARG A 409 18.54 10.81 1.95
CA ARG A 409 18.14 11.81 2.94
C ARG A 409 18.27 13.22 2.36
N LEU A 410 19.34 13.51 1.63
CA LEU A 410 19.51 14.80 0.94
C LEU A 410 18.41 15.03 -0.10
N ALA A 411 18.14 14.04 -0.97
CA ALA A 411 17.07 14.12 -1.96
C ALA A 411 15.68 14.29 -1.33
N LEU A 412 15.42 13.64 -0.20
CA LEU A 412 14.18 13.83 0.56
C LEU A 412 14.04 15.26 1.09
N PHE A 413 15.12 15.82 1.66
CA PHE A 413 15.13 17.21 2.10
C PHE A 413 14.87 18.15 0.91
N GLU A 414 15.53 17.97 -0.22
CA GLU A 414 15.28 18.80 -1.41
C GLU A 414 13.80 18.73 -1.86
N GLY A 415 13.24 17.51 -1.94
CA GLY A 415 11.84 17.29 -2.29
C GLY A 415 10.86 17.92 -1.29
N MET A 416 11.18 17.88 0.02
CA MET A 416 10.33 18.50 1.05
C MET A 416 10.19 20.01 0.90
N HIS A 417 11.27 20.67 0.46
CA HIS A 417 11.32 22.12 0.34
C HIS A 417 10.76 22.61 -1.00
N ALA A 418 10.71 21.74 -2.02
CA ALA A 418 10.10 21.98 -3.34
C ALA A 418 10.33 23.39 -3.90
N GLY A 419 11.60 23.84 -3.89
CA GLY A 419 12.01 25.15 -4.42
C GLY A 419 12.11 26.28 -3.40
N CYS A 420 11.69 26.08 -2.14
CA CYS A 420 12.03 26.99 -1.05
C CYS A 420 13.51 26.83 -0.65
N SER A 421 14.22 27.94 -0.51
CA SER A 421 15.65 27.98 -0.19
C SER A 421 15.97 28.77 1.08
N THR A 422 14.95 29.32 1.74
CA THR A 422 15.09 30.13 2.95
C THR A 422 14.03 29.79 3.97
N ASP A 423 14.32 30.02 5.25
CA ASP A 423 13.37 29.85 6.34
C ASP A 423 12.16 30.80 6.20
N ALA A 424 12.38 32.03 5.74
CA ALA A 424 11.32 33.00 5.47
C ALA A 424 10.30 32.49 4.44
N GLN A 425 10.77 31.86 3.35
CA GLN A 425 9.88 31.26 2.34
C GLN A 425 9.08 30.09 2.92
N LEU A 426 9.71 29.23 3.73
CA LEU A 426 9.02 28.12 4.40
C LEU A 426 7.96 28.62 5.38
N LYS A 427 8.27 29.62 6.22
CA LYS A 427 7.30 30.25 7.14
C LYS A 427 6.13 30.85 6.38
N ALA A 428 6.41 31.63 5.34
CA ALA A 428 5.37 32.26 4.54
C ALA A 428 4.45 31.24 3.88
N ARG A 429 5.03 30.16 3.32
CA ARG A 429 4.23 29.10 2.70
C ARG A 429 3.45 28.29 3.71
N PHE A 430 4.03 27.96 4.87
CA PHE A 430 3.34 27.28 5.96
C PHE A 430 2.10 28.06 6.43
N LEU A 431 2.18 29.39 6.56
CA LEU A 431 1.06 30.24 6.94
C LEU A 431 -0.08 30.26 5.90
N ILE A 432 0.23 30.02 4.62
CA ILE A 432 -0.76 29.88 3.55
C ILE A 432 -1.38 28.48 3.56
N ASP A 433 -0.55 27.46 3.73
CA ASP A 433 -0.95 26.07 3.64
C ASP A 433 -1.80 25.63 4.84
N LEU A 434 -1.40 26.01 6.06
CA LEU A 434 -2.00 25.48 7.30
C LEU A 434 -3.52 25.72 7.39
N PRO A 435 -4.06 26.91 7.13
CA PRO A 435 -5.52 27.14 7.17
C PRO A 435 -6.31 26.26 6.18
N LEU A 436 -5.70 25.85 5.06
CA LEU A 436 -6.36 25.02 4.05
C LEU A 436 -6.58 23.59 4.53
N ILE A 437 -5.69 23.08 5.39
CA ILE A 437 -5.67 21.68 5.81
C ILE A 437 -6.07 21.49 7.28
N MET A 438 -6.01 22.53 8.11
CA MET A 438 -6.27 22.41 9.55
C MET A 438 -7.62 21.76 9.91
N PRO A 439 -8.75 22.04 9.21
CA PRO A 439 -10.02 21.36 9.49
C PRO A 439 -9.94 19.83 9.31
N ILE A 440 -9.14 19.36 8.35
CA ILE A 440 -8.90 17.94 8.08
C ILE A 440 -7.95 17.36 9.12
N VAL A 441 -6.91 18.11 9.51
CA VAL A 441 -6.01 17.73 10.61
C VAL A 441 -6.80 17.50 11.91
N ASP A 442 -7.78 18.37 12.20
CA ASP A 442 -8.68 18.24 13.36
C ASP A 442 -9.63 17.03 13.24
N GLU A 443 -10.00 16.64 12.02
CA GLU A 443 -10.75 15.40 11.78
C GLU A 443 -9.88 14.17 12.06
N ILE A 444 -8.65 14.13 11.51
CA ILE A 444 -7.68 13.04 11.72
C ILE A 444 -7.38 12.89 13.23
N GLU A 445 -7.12 13.99 13.93
CA GLU A 445 -6.92 13.99 15.40
C GLU A 445 -8.10 13.31 16.11
N ARG A 446 -9.34 13.67 15.77
CA ARG A 446 -10.55 13.10 16.39
C ARG A 446 -10.72 11.62 16.08
N THR A 447 -10.53 11.22 14.82
CA THR A 447 -10.65 9.82 14.39
C THR A 447 -9.67 8.93 15.15
N ILE A 448 -8.39 9.31 15.18
CA ILE A 448 -7.36 8.51 15.86
C ILE A 448 -7.61 8.45 17.37
N ILE A 449 -7.99 9.56 18.01
CA ILE A 449 -8.33 9.56 19.44
C ILE A 449 -9.53 8.65 19.72
N ALA A 450 -10.54 8.63 18.85
CA ALA A 450 -11.71 7.77 18.99
C ALA A 450 -11.38 6.28 18.83
N SER A 451 -10.40 5.95 17.99
CA SER A 451 -9.92 4.58 17.77
C SER A 451 -9.06 4.02 18.91
N VAL A 452 -8.67 4.86 19.88
CA VAL A 452 -7.79 4.46 20.98
C VAL A 452 -8.52 4.59 22.31
N PRO A 453 -8.81 3.48 23.02
CA PRO A 453 -9.48 3.52 24.31
C PRO A 453 -8.74 4.41 25.31
N GLN A 454 -9.47 5.38 25.86
CA GLN A 454 -8.99 6.36 26.84
C GLN A 454 -8.97 5.82 28.27
N VAL A 455 -9.68 4.72 28.51
CA VAL A 455 -9.73 4.02 29.80
C VAL A 455 -9.27 2.60 29.57
N ARG A 456 -8.27 2.18 30.34
CA ARG A 456 -7.64 0.86 30.24
C ARG A 456 -7.47 0.31 31.64
N THR A 457 -7.91 -0.93 31.83
CA THR A 457 -7.80 -1.65 33.09
C THR A 457 -7.25 -3.03 32.81
N VAL A 458 -6.21 -3.42 33.55
CA VAL A 458 -5.67 -4.78 33.51
C VAL A 458 -6.17 -5.51 34.74
N VAL A 459 -6.77 -6.69 34.56
CA VAL A 459 -7.22 -7.56 35.66
C VAL A 459 -6.40 -8.84 35.62
N ILE A 460 -5.70 -9.14 36.71
CA ILE A 460 -4.94 -10.39 36.89
C ILE A 460 -5.78 -11.33 37.77
N ASN A 461 -6.13 -12.51 37.24
CA ASN A 461 -6.98 -13.48 37.95
C ASN A 461 -6.13 -14.54 38.68
N ASP A 462 -6.60 -15.01 39.83
CA ASP A 462 -6.11 -16.24 40.49
C ASP A 462 -6.36 -17.47 39.61
N MET A 463 -5.75 -18.61 39.92
CA MET A 463 -5.91 -19.86 39.17
C MET A 463 -7.12 -20.70 39.62
N ALA A 464 -7.92 -20.27 40.61
CA ALA A 464 -9.03 -21.06 41.16
C ALA A 464 -10.21 -21.21 40.17
N TYR A 465 -10.20 -20.48 39.04
CA TYR A 465 -11.10 -20.75 37.92
C TYR A 465 -10.90 -22.14 37.29
N PHE A 466 -9.77 -22.82 37.56
CA PHE A 466 -9.54 -24.20 37.10
C PHE A 466 -10.44 -25.23 37.81
N ASP A 467 -11.14 -24.85 38.88
CA ASP A 467 -11.99 -25.76 39.65
C ASP A 467 -13.49 -25.66 39.28
N ASP A 468 -13.86 -24.72 38.41
CA ASP A 468 -15.23 -24.53 37.90
C ASP A 468 -15.37 -25.20 36.52
N PRO A 469 -16.06 -26.35 36.40
CA PRO A 469 -16.12 -27.13 35.16
C PRO A 469 -16.84 -26.41 34.01
N GLU A 470 -17.81 -25.52 34.30
CA GLU A 470 -18.51 -24.72 33.30
C GLU A 470 -17.62 -23.58 32.78
N LYS A 471 -16.85 -22.94 33.67
CA LYS A 471 -15.80 -22.00 33.25
C LYS A 471 -14.66 -22.70 32.53
N LEU A 472 -14.26 -23.90 32.94
CA LEU A 472 -13.24 -24.69 32.27
C LEU A 472 -13.66 -25.11 30.88
N LYS A 473 -14.93 -25.50 30.70
CA LYS A 473 -15.49 -25.90 29.41
C LYS A 473 -15.71 -24.69 28.50
N ARG A 474 -16.07 -23.52 29.04
CA ARG A 474 -16.01 -22.27 28.27
C ARG A 474 -14.59 -21.88 27.94
N ILE A 475 -13.64 -22.02 28.87
CA ILE A 475 -12.21 -21.85 28.63
C ILE A 475 -11.68 -22.90 27.65
N LEU A 476 -12.19 -24.14 27.62
CA LEU A 476 -11.81 -25.24 26.72
C LEU A 476 -12.50 -25.19 25.35
N THR A 477 -13.67 -24.59 25.24
CA THR A 477 -14.36 -24.29 23.97
C THR A 477 -13.90 -22.96 23.41
N THR A 478 -13.47 -22.03 24.27
CA THR A 478 -12.63 -20.88 23.91
C THR A 478 -11.25 -21.39 23.54
N ILE A 479 -10.61 -22.33 24.26
CA ILE A 479 -9.34 -23.01 23.92
C ILE A 479 -9.51 -23.93 22.70
N LYS A 480 -10.68 -24.48 22.37
CA LYS A 480 -10.94 -25.26 21.13
C LYS A 480 -11.53 -24.44 19.98
N ALA A 481 -11.73 -23.16 20.23
CA ALA A 481 -11.95 -22.12 19.22
C ALA A 481 -10.74 -21.17 19.17
N ILE A 482 -9.66 -21.49 19.92
CA ILE A 482 -8.33 -20.86 20.01
C ILE A 482 -7.23 -21.89 19.64
N GLU A 483 -7.46 -23.19 19.82
CA GLU A 483 -6.88 -24.36 19.11
C GLU A 483 -7.66 -24.58 17.83
#